data_AF-A0A1N5TK51-F1
#
_entry.id   AF-A0A1N5TK51-F1
#
_cell.length_a   1.000
_cell.length_b   1.000
_cell.length_c   1.000
_cell.angle_alpha   90.00
_cell.angle_beta   90.00
_cell.angle_gamma   90.00
#
_symmetry.space_group_name_H-M   'P 1'
#
loop_
_entity.id
_entity.type
_entity.pdbx_description
1 polymer ?
#
loop_
_entity_poly.entity_id
_entity_poly.type
_entity_poly.pdbx_seq_one_letter_code
_entity_poly.pdbx_strand_id
1 'polypeptide(L)'
;MTYPADSPVVAVRVERAGEQYQIDMRRADGEMTVVHGATVTGGLRHPGEVLIHLLAHGVPMDDAAHCVEKLEPNLDPWAELTRRSETDMAAWRLADHLRREELKAQFRRDRGV
;
A
#
# COMPACT_ATOMS: atom_id res chain seq x y z
N MET A 1 -29.34 1.52 6.84
CA MET A 1 -28.44 0.62 7.58
C MET A 1 -27.04 1.14 7.33
N THR A 2 -26.45 1.82 8.31
CA THR A 2 -25.05 2.26 8.25
C THR A 2 -24.19 1.02 8.46
N TYR A 3 -23.30 0.70 7.53
CA TYR A 3 -22.38 -0.41 7.74
C TYR A 3 -21.32 0.03 8.76
N PRO A 4 -20.82 -0.87 9.63
CA PRO A 4 -19.74 -0.53 10.58
C PRO A 4 -18.48 0.03 9.90
N ALA A 5 -18.30 -0.24 8.61
CA ALA A 5 -17.22 0.31 7.79
C ALA A 5 -17.39 1.82 7.45
N ASP A 6 -18.60 2.38 7.59
CA ASP A 6 -18.91 3.77 7.28
C ASP A 6 -18.66 4.73 8.47
N SER A 7 -18.42 4.19 9.67
CA SER A 7 -18.15 4.99 10.87
C SER A 7 -16.73 5.57 10.84
N PRO A 8 -16.51 6.86 11.12
CA PRO A 8 -15.18 7.47 11.04
C PRO A 8 -14.19 6.82 12.02
N VAL A 9 -12.91 6.72 11.61
CA VAL A 9 -11.82 6.31 12.50
C VAL A 9 -11.57 7.40 13.54
N VAL A 10 -11.67 7.04 14.82
CA VAL A 10 -11.51 7.96 15.96
C VAL A 10 -10.21 7.78 16.72
N ALA A 11 -9.60 6.59 16.64
CA ALA A 11 -8.28 6.36 17.22
C ALA A 11 -7.44 5.43 16.33
N VAL A 12 -6.16 5.74 16.25
CA VAL A 12 -5.15 4.92 15.58
C VAL A 12 -4.01 4.79 16.59
N ARG A 13 -3.68 3.57 16.98
CA ARG A 13 -2.47 3.29 17.74
C ARG A 13 -1.46 2.74 16.76
N VAL A 14 -0.28 3.33 16.75
CA VAL A 14 0.83 2.78 15.98
C VAL A 14 1.98 2.51 16.91
N GLU A 15 2.42 1.26 16.94
CA GLU A 15 3.59 0.84 17.68
C GLU A 15 4.71 0.51 16.70
N ARG A 16 5.86 1.16 16.89
CA ARG A 16 7.07 0.82 16.17
C ARG A 16 7.82 -0.26 16.95
N ALA A 17 7.76 -1.50 16.48
CA ALA A 17 8.55 -2.60 17.01
C ALA A 17 9.82 -2.77 16.18
N GLY A 18 10.85 -1.97 16.48
CA GLY A 18 12.10 -1.95 15.71
C GLY A 18 11.95 -1.34 14.31
N GLU A 19 12.06 -2.15 13.26
CA GLU A 19 11.88 -1.73 11.85
C GLU A 19 10.45 -1.94 11.33
N GLN A 20 9.52 -2.35 12.19
CA GLN A 20 8.16 -2.72 11.80
C GLN A 20 7.14 -1.77 12.41
N TYR A 21 6.03 -1.55 11.69
CA TYR A 21 4.85 -0.86 12.19
C TYR A 21 3.75 -1.86 12.52
N GLN A 22 3.18 -1.75 13.71
CA GLN A 22 1.91 -2.37 14.07
C GLN A 22 0.84 -1.27 14.20
N ILE A 23 -0.33 -1.47 13.59
CA ILE A 23 -1.37 -0.44 13.47
C ILE A 23 -2.69 -1.00 13.97
N ASP A 24 -3.24 -0.38 15.01
CA ASP A 24 -4.57 -0.68 15.52
C ASP A 24 -5.50 0.51 15.21
N MET A 25 -6.63 0.26 14.55
CA MET A 25 -7.63 1.29 14.24
C MET A 25 -8.91 1.08 15.05
N ARG A 26 -9.52 2.18 15.49
CA ARG A 26 -10.81 2.19 16.22
C ARG A 26 -11.77 3.17 15.57
N ARG A 27 -13.01 2.73 15.31
CA ARG A 27 -14.11 3.54 14.76
C ARG A 27 -15.07 4.06 15.85
N ALA A 28 -15.80 5.13 15.53
CA ALA A 28 -16.62 5.91 16.46
C ALA A 28 -17.82 5.16 17.07
N ASP A 29 -18.30 4.12 16.40
CA ASP A 29 -19.48 3.32 16.77
C ASP A 29 -19.22 2.33 17.92
N GLY A 30 -17.99 2.24 18.42
CA GLY A 30 -17.67 1.46 19.61
C GLY A 30 -17.66 -0.06 19.40
N GLU A 31 -18.19 -0.55 18.28
CA GLU A 31 -17.93 -1.91 17.83
C GLU A 31 -16.49 -1.99 17.33
N MET A 32 -15.68 -2.69 18.13
CA MET A 32 -14.34 -3.12 17.77
C MET A 32 -14.43 -4.10 16.59
N THR A 33 -14.64 -3.56 15.40
CA THR A 33 -14.48 -4.32 14.17
C THR A 33 -12.99 -4.29 13.87
N VAL A 34 -12.29 -5.29 14.42
CA VAL A 34 -11.01 -5.72 13.90
C VAL A 34 -11.24 -5.99 12.42
N VAL A 35 -11.00 -5.01 11.54
CA VAL A 35 -10.94 -5.23 10.08
C VAL A 35 -9.64 -5.96 9.83
N HIS A 36 -9.66 -7.23 10.22
CA HIS A 36 -8.52 -8.08 10.46
C HIS A 36 -7.47 -7.50 11.41
N GLY A 37 -6.86 -8.37 12.21
CA GLY A 37 -5.48 -8.15 12.54
C GLY A 37 -4.73 -8.15 11.21
N ALA A 38 -4.67 -7.00 10.53
CA ALA A 38 -3.45 -6.66 9.85
C ALA A 38 -2.43 -6.41 10.98
N THR A 39 -2.04 -7.50 11.66
CA THR A 39 -0.67 -7.60 12.09
C THR A 39 0.08 -7.44 10.80
N VAL A 40 0.52 -6.21 10.55
CA VAL A 40 1.40 -5.92 9.44
C VAL A 40 2.77 -6.50 9.80
N THR A 41 2.83 -7.82 9.94
CA THR A 41 4.05 -8.61 10.01
C THR A 41 4.58 -8.73 8.60
N GLY A 42 5.09 -7.62 8.10
CA GLY A 42 5.49 -7.49 6.70
C GLY A 42 6.62 -6.51 6.50
N GLY A 43 7.47 -6.29 7.52
CA GLY A 43 8.66 -5.46 7.36
C GLY A 43 8.38 -4.08 6.77
N LEU A 44 7.20 -3.50 7.01
CA LEU A 44 6.89 -2.18 6.47
C LEU A 44 7.77 -1.18 7.19
N ARG A 45 8.66 -0.54 6.43
CA ARG A 45 9.67 0.40 6.89
C ARG A 45 9.28 1.84 6.64
N HIS A 46 8.31 2.07 5.75
CA HIS A 46 7.92 3.41 5.33
C HIS A 46 6.41 3.65 5.43
N PRO A 47 5.97 4.85 5.86
CA PRO A 47 4.55 5.22 5.93
C PRO A 47 3.78 5.06 4.59
N GLY A 48 4.45 5.23 3.45
CA GLY A 48 3.85 4.93 2.14
C GLY A 48 3.57 3.44 1.89
N GLU A 49 4.33 2.52 2.51
CA GLU A 49 4.05 1.08 2.43
C GLU A 49 2.85 0.70 3.29
N VAL A 50 2.69 1.37 4.43
CA VAL A 50 1.51 1.27 5.29
C VAL A 50 0.26 1.67 4.52
N LEU A 51 0.30 2.79 3.80
CA LEU A 51 -0.81 3.27 2.97
C LEU A 51 -1.28 2.20 1.98
N ILE A 52 -0.34 1.65 1.19
CA ILE A 52 -0.64 0.62 0.20
C ILE A 52 -1.20 -0.64 0.86
N HIS A 53 -0.62 -1.03 1.99
CA HIS A 53 -1.06 -2.23 2.71
C HIS A 53 -2.49 -2.08 3.22
N LEU A 54 -2.86 -0.93 3.79
CA LEU A 54 -4.22 -0.66 4.26
C LEU A 54 -5.22 -0.71 3.09
N LEU A 55 -4.90 -0.04 1.98
CA LEU A 55 -5.75 -0.06 0.77
C LEU A 55 -5.91 -1.46 0.19
N ALA A 56 -4.84 -2.25 0.14
CA ALA A 56 -4.87 -3.63 -0.36
C ALA A 56 -5.75 -4.56 0.50
N HIS A 57 -5.94 -4.23 1.79
CA HIS A 57 -6.83 -4.94 2.71
C HIS A 57 -8.25 -4.35 2.75
N GLY A 58 -8.58 -3.45 1.81
CA GLY A 58 -9.92 -2.88 1.65
C GLY A 58 -10.24 -1.75 2.61
N VAL A 59 -9.24 -1.14 3.26
CA VAL A 59 -9.45 0.07 4.05
C VAL A 59 -9.75 1.25 3.11
N PRO A 60 -10.81 2.04 3.35
CA PRO A 60 -11.09 3.23 2.55
C PRO A 60 -9.93 4.22 2.54
N MET A 61 -9.78 4.96 1.44
CA MET A 61 -8.66 5.88 1.26
C MET A 61 -8.59 6.97 2.33
N ASP A 62 -9.73 7.55 2.72
CA ASP A 62 -9.76 8.61 3.74
C ASP A 62 -9.28 8.10 5.11
N ASP A 63 -9.66 6.87 5.47
CA ASP A 63 -9.24 6.23 6.72
C ASP A 63 -7.74 5.85 6.67
N ALA A 64 -7.28 5.33 5.54
CA ALA A 64 -5.87 4.98 5.35
C ALA A 64 -4.97 6.23 5.36
N ALA A 65 -5.42 7.31 4.71
CA ALA A 65 -4.78 8.62 4.74
C ALA A 65 -4.67 9.16 6.17
N HIS A 66 -5.76 9.09 6.95
CA HIS A 66 -5.76 9.53 8.34
C HIS A 66 -4.77 8.74 9.23
N CYS A 67 -4.62 7.44 8.98
CA CYS A 67 -3.64 6.61 9.70
C CYS A 67 -2.21 7.00 9.39
N VAL A 68 -1.92 7.28 8.12
CA VAL A 68 -0.58 7.60 7.64
C VAL A 68 -0.18 9.03 8.00
N GLU A 69 -1.13 9.98 8.01
CA GLU A 69 -0.91 11.33 8.52
C GLU A 69 -0.52 11.32 10.00
N LYS A 70 -1.10 10.42 10.81
CA LYS A 70 -0.68 10.22 12.21
C LYS A 70 0.72 9.62 12.35
N LEU A 71 1.17 8.84 11.37
CA LEU A 71 2.49 8.24 11.35
C LEU A 71 3.57 9.24 10.92
N GLU A 72 3.31 9.97 9.86
CA GLU A 72 4.21 10.95 9.27
C GLU A 72 3.40 12.19 8.92
N PRO A 73 3.26 13.13 9.88
CA PRO A 73 2.66 14.42 9.60
C PRO A 73 3.55 15.10 8.54
N ASN A 74 2.95 15.50 7.42
CA ASN A 74 3.56 16.01 6.17
C ASN A 74 3.65 15.00 5.01
N LEU A 75 3.37 13.71 5.20
CA LEU A 75 3.21 12.83 4.05
C LEU A 75 1.88 13.14 3.36
N ASP A 76 1.91 13.48 2.07
CA ASP A 76 0.71 13.55 1.24
C ASP A 76 0.37 12.14 0.71
N PRO A 77 -0.72 11.50 1.20
CA PRO A 77 -1.06 10.13 0.83
C PRO A 77 -1.43 10.00 -0.65
N TRP A 78 -2.02 11.03 -1.25
CA TRP A 78 -2.41 11.04 -2.66
C TRP A 78 -1.20 11.19 -3.57
N ALA A 79 -0.26 12.05 -3.21
CA ALA A 79 1.01 12.18 -3.92
C ALA A 79 1.83 10.88 -3.83
N GLU A 80 1.87 10.23 -2.67
CA GLU A 80 2.58 8.96 -2.49
C GLU A 80 1.97 7.83 -3.34
N LEU A 81 0.64 7.72 -3.40
CA LEU A 81 -0.03 6.76 -4.28
C LEU A 81 0.28 7.01 -5.75
N THR A 82 0.21 8.26 -6.17
CA THR A 82 0.50 8.67 -7.55
C THR A 82 1.94 8.28 -7.90
N ARG A 83 2.91 8.68 -7.07
CA ARG A 83 4.33 8.36 -7.24
C ARG A 83 4.59 6.86 -7.33
N ARG A 84 3.91 6.05 -6.52
CA ARG A 84 4.03 4.58 -6.57
C ARG A 84 3.42 4.01 -7.84
N SER A 85 2.23 4.46 -8.23
CA SER A 85 1.61 4.00 -9.48
C SER A 85 2.48 4.29 -10.71
N GLU A 86 3.12 5.46 -10.74
CA GLU A 86 4.08 5.83 -11.79
C GLU A 86 5.32 4.94 -11.77
N THR A 87 5.83 4.65 -10.57
CA THR A 87 6.99 3.75 -10.37
C THR A 87 6.68 2.34 -10.84
N ASP A 88 5.52 1.79 -10.47
CA ASP A 88 5.09 0.44 -10.85
C ASP A 88 4.87 0.35 -12.36
N MET A 89 4.26 1.38 -12.96
CA MET A 89 4.09 1.46 -14.41
C MET A 89 5.44 1.58 -15.14
N ALA A 90 6.41 2.33 -14.59
CA ALA A 90 7.75 2.42 -15.15
C ALA A 90 8.49 1.07 -15.08
N ALA A 91 8.39 0.38 -13.95
CA ALA A 91 8.96 -0.96 -13.77
C ALA A 91 8.35 -1.97 -14.75
N TRP A 92 7.02 -1.93 -14.92
CA TRP A 92 6.32 -2.77 -15.88
C TRP A 92 6.77 -2.51 -17.32
N ARG A 93 6.87 -1.22 -17.72
CA ARG A 93 7.34 -0.84 -19.07
C ARG A 93 8.76 -1.33 -19.34
N LEU A 94 9.65 -1.25 -18.36
CA LEU A 94 11.02 -1.75 -18.49
C LEU A 94 11.04 -3.27 -18.65
N ALA A 95 10.26 -4.00 -17.84
CA ALA A 95 10.16 -5.46 -17.94
C ALA A 95 9.61 -5.91 -19.30
N ASP A 96 8.57 -5.25 -19.81
CA ASP A 96 8.03 -5.50 -21.15
C ASP A 96 9.07 -5.20 -22.25
N HIS A 97 9.81 -4.10 -22.14
CA HIS A 97 10.88 -3.77 -23.08
C HIS A 97 11.97 -4.85 -23.11
N LEU A 98 12.48 -5.26 -21.95
CA LEU A 98 13.52 -6.29 -21.84
C LEU A 98 13.04 -7.63 -22.43
N ARG A 99 11.79 -8.02 -22.13
CA ARG A 99 11.17 -9.22 -22.70
C ARG A 99 11.10 -9.16 -24.23
N ARG A 100 10.75 -8.01 -24.80
CA ARG A 100 10.71 -7.84 -26.27
C ARG A 100 12.10 -7.94 -26.89
N GLU A 101 13.13 -7.39 -26.24
CA GLU A 101 14.51 -7.51 -26.72
C GLU A 101 15.03 -8.95 -26.65
N GLU A 102 14.68 -9.69 -25.59
CA GLU A 102 14.99 -11.11 -25.47
C GLU A 102 14.33 -11.93 -26.59
N LEU A 103 13.05 -11.70 -26.85
CA LEU A 103 12.34 -12.35 -27.96
C LEU A 103 12.98 -12.03 -29.31
N LYS A 104 13.36 -10.78 -29.57
CA LYS A 104 14.10 -10.41 -30.80
C LYS A 104 15.45 -11.12 -30.91
N ALA A 105 16.19 -11.22 -29.81
CA ALA A 105 17.45 -11.95 -29.77
C ALA A 105 17.24 -13.45 -30.06
N GLN A 106 16.19 -14.05 -29.50
CA GLN A 106 15.81 -15.42 -29.81
C GLN A 106 15.47 -15.60 -31.29
N PHE A 107 14.64 -14.74 -31.88
CA PHE A 107 14.33 -14.80 -33.31
C PHE A 107 15.56 -14.64 -34.22
N ARG A 108 16.54 -13.80 -33.84
CA ARG A 108 17.81 -13.68 -34.57
C ARG A 108 18.61 -14.98 -34.51
N ARG A 109 18.71 -15.60 -33.34
CA ARG A 109 19.37 -16.91 -33.17
C ARG A 109 18.69 -18.02 -33.97
N ASP A 110 17.36 -18.10 -33.90
CA ASP A 110 16.58 -19.15 -34.57
C ASP A 110 16.61 -19.02 -36.11
N ARG A 111 16.87 -17.81 -36.64
CA ARG A 111 17.02 -17.57 -38.07
C ARG A 111 18.44 -17.77 -38.62
N GLY A 112 19.41 -18.14 -37.79
CA GLY A 112 20.74 -18.55 -38.25
C GLY A 112 21.52 -17.49 -39.05
N VAL A 113 21.41 -16.22 -38.66
CA VAL A 113 22.35 -15.17 -39.14
C VAL A 113 23.51 -15.06 -38.18
#